data_AF-A0A970CSJ1-F1
#
_entry.id   AF-A0A970CSJ1-F1
#
_cell.length_a   1.000
_cell.length_b   1.000
_cell.length_c   1.000
_cell.angle_alpha   90.00
_cell.angle_beta   90.00
_cell.angle_gamma   90.00
#
_symmetry.space_group_name_H-M   'P 1'
#
loop_
_entity.id
_entity.type
_entity.pdbx_description
1 polymer ?
#
loop_
_entity_poly.entity_id
_entity_poly.type
_entity_poly.pdbx_seq_one_letter_code
_entity_poly.pdbx_strand_id
1 'polypeptide(L)'
;MRMKGDRRGNDDAPENKGIPKHEGVRYSARVQVAVTCWFKEGVPQVFYCMSENISTTGILLDVPDEKNKNLLEKAIKIRLKFKLEPGLMPEGYETRFKINAILVHSHETEDGRFACGMRFSPSLSRYVYKRRAANLRTLALILLFMLAGVVLLMRTESVIYFRFNRIIYFYSILTAAFLLSRYLFGALYKPVPVNEDFTPGVSIIIPCFNEEVWIQQTILGCIDQDYPLDKLEVIVVDDCSTDNSFEKIEEIVNELLSQDERYLTKGRLHCIRMPENGGKREALSRGVMLAKHDLVVFVDSDSFLEPDAIINLVQPFQDPKMGGVTGRTDVANTYTNSLTKMQSVRYYIAFRVMKAAEAYFDAVTCLSGPISCYKKDLVIRHMDRWLNQRFLGQKATFGDDRAMTNFILKTHRTTYQDTAVCSTIVPNTHRQFLKQQMRWKRSWLRESSYACTFIWRKEPLMALFFYAGFLIPLLAPVVVVYNLIYVPIFHGTVPVTFLVGLFVMAMLMSMAQLFFRRSSTWVYGFVFCFYYEAVLLWQMPIAWVTFSKSTWGTRMTPHDVKAAQKKRKRKAVTYGENLEN
;
A
#
# COMPACT_ATOMS: atom_id res chain seq x y z
N MET A 1 -15.26 -6.20 4.69
CA MET A 1 -15.81 -6.30 3.32
C MET A 1 -16.65 -5.07 3.05
N ARG A 2 -16.41 -4.39 1.91
CA ARG A 2 -17.19 -3.23 1.43
C ARG A 2 -18.51 -3.74 0.87
N MET A 3 -19.62 -3.03 1.07
CA MET A 3 -20.92 -3.42 0.49
C MET A 3 -20.96 -3.13 -1.01
N LYS A 4 -21.68 -4.00 -1.75
CA LYS A 4 -21.93 -3.94 -3.19
C LYS A 4 -22.82 -2.74 -3.52
N GLY A 5 -22.26 -1.68 -4.10
CA GLY A 5 -23.02 -0.57 -4.64
C GLY A 5 -22.09 0.41 -5.34
N ASP A 6 -22.21 0.49 -6.67
CA ASP A 6 -21.54 1.51 -7.50
C ASP A 6 -22.08 2.89 -7.12
N ARG A 7 -21.19 3.82 -6.82
CA ARG A 7 -21.48 5.13 -6.22
C ARG A 7 -21.78 6.20 -7.25
N ARG A 8 -21.68 5.87 -8.53
CA ARG A 8 -21.76 6.82 -9.65
C ARG A 8 -23.13 6.78 -10.34
N GLY A 9 -24.14 6.30 -9.63
CA GLY A 9 -25.50 6.29 -10.13
C GLY A 9 -25.93 7.70 -10.53
N ASN A 10 -26.76 7.79 -11.57
CA ASN A 10 -27.39 9.04 -11.96
C ASN A 10 -28.23 9.55 -10.77
N ASP A 11 -27.67 10.49 -10.01
CA ASP A 11 -28.28 11.05 -8.81
C ASP A 11 -29.02 12.34 -9.18
N ASP A 12 -30.35 12.27 -9.31
CA ASP A 12 -31.25 13.42 -9.15
C ASP A 12 -31.29 13.92 -7.68
N ALA A 13 -30.25 13.62 -6.88
CA ALA A 13 -30.15 14.03 -5.48
C ALA A 13 -29.34 15.33 -5.38
N PRO A 14 -29.83 16.35 -4.63
CA PRO A 14 -29.18 17.65 -4.57
C PRO A 14 -27.76 17.57 -3.99
N GLU A 15 -26.79 18.06 -4.76
CA GLU A 15 -25.38 18.20 -4.37
C GLU A 15 -25.25 18.96 -3.04
N ASN A 16 -24.98 18.24 -1.95
CA ASN A 16 -24.55 18.88 -0.70
C ASN A 16 -23.06 19.23 -0.80
N LYS A 17 -22.78 20.45 -1.28
CA LYS A 17 -21.45 21.06 -1.26
C LYS A 17 -20.94 21.20 0.19
N GLY A 18 -19.76 20.64 0.49
CA GLY A 18 -19.01 20.96 1.70
C GLY A 18 -18.69 19.82 2.68
N ILE A 19 -19.03 18.56 2.38
CA ILE A 19 -18.60 17.41 3.19
C ILE A 19 -17.36 16.76 2.53
N PRO A 20 -16.24 16.54 3.26
CA PRO A 20 -15.11 15.79 2.71
C PRO A 20 -15.55 14.37 2.30
N LYS A 21 -15.48 14.02 1.00
CA LYS A 21 -16.09 12.82 0.38
C LYS A 21 -15.65 11.44 0.95
N HIS A 22 -14.62 11.37 1.81
CA HIS A 22 -14.30 10.15 2.57
C HIS A 22 -15.34 9.80 3.66
N GLU A 23 -16.31 10.67 3.91
CA GLU A 23 -17.26 10.57 5.00
C GLU A 23 -18.43 9.60 4.78
N GLY A 24 -18.53 8.99 3.59
CA GLY A 24 -19.64 8.10 3.20
C GLY A 24 -19.35 6.60 3.12
N VAL A 25 -18.08 6.16 3.22
CA VAL A 25 -17.74 4.73 3.04
C VAL A 25 -18.30 3.89 4.18
N ARG A 26 -19.20 2.95 3.86
CA ARG A 26 -19.78 2.01 4.82
C ARG A 26 -18.99 0.70 4.85
N TYR A 27 -18.60 0.30 6.06
CA TYR A 27 -17.94 -0.96 6.37
C TYR A 27 -18.95 -1.89 7.01
N SER A 28 -19.06 -3.13 6.52
CA SER A 28 -19.83 -4.16 7.21
C SER A 28 -19.18 -4.45 8.56
N ALA A 29 -19.89 -4.13 9.64
CA ALA A 29 -19.37 -4.24 10.99
C ALA A 29 -20.51 -4.64 11.93
N ARG A 30 -20.51 -5.90 12.36
CA ARG A 30 -21.41 -6.40 13.41
C ARG A 30 -20.79 -6.17 14.77
N VAL A 31 -21.18 -5.08 15.41
CA VAL A 31 -20.67 -4.66 16.73
C VAL A 31 -21.85 -4.49 17.66
N GLN A 32 -21.69 -4.93 18.91
CA GLN A 32 -22.67 -4.66 19.95
C GLN A 32 -22.62 -3.18 20.34
N VAL A 33 -23.74 -2.50 20.22
CA VAL A 33 -23.90 -1.08 20.53
C VAL A 33 -24.85 -0.93 21.71
N ALA A 34 -24.35 -0.32 22.79
CA ALA A 34 -25.18 0.15 23.88
C ALA A 34 -25.74 1.52 23.52
N VAL A 35 -27.06 1.63 23.45
CA VAL A 35 -27.78 2.85 23.09
C VAL A 35 -28.42 3.41 24.35
N THR A 36 -28.06 4.64 24.70
CA THR A 36 -28.68 5.38 25.82
C THR A 36 -29.54 6.50 25.25
N CYS A 37 -30.82 6.52 25.64
CA CYS A 37 -31.81 7.50 25.23
C CYS A 37 -32.21 8.37 26.43
N TRP A 38 -32.17 9.70 26.25
CA TRP A 38 -32.66 10.67 27.23
C TRP A 38 -33.94 11.33 26.72
N PHE A 39 -34.89 11.51 27.63
CA PHE A 39 -36.19 12.15 27.39
C PHE A 39 -36.29 13.46 28.18
N LYS A 40 -37.32 14.27 27.89
CA LYS A 40 -37.56 15.58 28.53
C LYS A 40 -37.76 15.43 30.04
N GLU A 41 -38.40 14.33 30.44
CA GLU A 41 -38.66 13.94 31.84
C GLU A 41 -38.41 12.42 31.98
N GLY A 42 -37.78 12.00 33.08
CA GLY A 42 -37.54 10.59 33.41
C GLY A 42 -36.09 10.11 33.37
N VAL A 43 -35.87 8.87 33.82
CA VAL A 43 -34.56 8.21 33.87
C VAL A 43 -34.13 7.78 32.45
N PRO A 44 -32.86 7.98 32.05
CA PRO A 44 -32.38 7.52 30.75
C PRO A 44 -32.55 6.01 30.58
N GLN A 45 -33.09 5.60 29.45
CA GLN A 45 -33.26 4.19 29.11
C GLN A 45 -32.07 3.69 28.29
N VAL A 46 -31.63 2.47 28.57
CA VAL A 46 -30.50 1.83 27.90
C VAL A 46 -30.96 0.50 27.31
N PHE A 47 -30.64 0.28 26.05
CA PHE A 47 -30.80 -1.03 25.40
C PHE A 47 -29.56 -1.37 24.57
N TYR A 48 -29.46 -2.63 24.17
CA TYR A 48 -28.36 -3.15 23.37
C TYR A 48 -28.89 -3.62 22.02
N CYS A 49 -28.18 -3.30 20.95
CA CYS A 49 -28.48 -3.73 19.59
C CYS A 49 -27.18 -4.06 18.84
N MET A 50 -27.31 -4.67 17.67
CA MET A 50 -26.17 -4.92 16.80
C MET A 50 -26.13 -3.87 15.71
N SER A 51 -24.94 -3.48 15.25
CA SER A 51 -24.81 -2.74 14.00
C SER A 51 -24.76 -3.68 12.80
N GLU A 52 -25.23 -3.23 11.64
CA GLU A 52 -25.00 -3.91 10.37
C GLU A 52 -23.77 -3.36 9.67
N ASN A 53 -23.70 -2.05 9.58
CA ASN A 53 -22.62 -1.33 8.94
C ASN A 53 -22.32 -0.01 9.66
N ILE A 54 -21.11 0.49 9.46
CA ILE A 54 -20.60 1.72 10.07
C ILE A 54 -19.81 2.52 9.04
N SER A 55 -19.93 3.84 9.08
CA SER A 55 -19.09 4.78 8.36
C SER A 55 -18.44 5.75 9.34
N THR A 56 -17.60 6.66 8.85
CA THR A 56 -17.04 7.72 9.70
C THR A 56 -18.10 8.73 10.19
N THR A 57 -19.24 8.82 9.50
CA THR A 57 -20.35 9.75 9.79
C THR A 57 -21.57 9.11 10.43
N GLY A 58 -21.76 7.80 10.32
CA GLY A 58 -22.94 7.15 10.86
C GLY A 58 -22.80 5.65 11.06
N ILE A 59 -23.86 5.04 11.58
CA ILE A 59 -23.97 3.61 11.85
C ILE A 59 -25.40 3.16 11.60
N LEU A 60 -25.57 2.00 10.97
CA LEU A 60 -26.86 1.36 10.82
C LEU A 60 -27.03 0.32 11.93
N LEU A 61 -28.08 0.49 12.74
CA LEU A 61 -28.39 -0.39 13.86
C LEU A 61 -29.54 -1.33 13.47
N ASP A 62 -29.37 -2.62 13.74
CA ASP A 62 -30.41 -3.65 13.71
C ASP A 62 -31.10 -3.66 15.09
N VAL A 63 -32.29 -3.08 15.15
CA VAL A 63 -33.10 -2.93 16.37
C VAL A 63 -34.21 -4.00 16.37
N PRO A 64 -34.25 -4.90 17.37
CA PRO A 64 -35.12 -6.07 17.33
C PRO A 64 -36.60 -5.78 17.63
N ASP A 65 -36.92 -4.72 18.38
CA ASP A 65 -38.28 -4.47 18.86
C ASP A 65 -38.79 -3.07 18.51
N GLU A 66 -40.08 -2.96 18.18
CA GLU A 66 -40.78 -1.70 17.93
C GLU A 66 -40.73 -0.76 19.15
N LYS A 67 -40.71 -1.33 20.37
CA LYS A 67 -40.52 -0.57 21.61
C LYS A 67 -39.21 0.21 21.60
N ASN A 68 -38.12 -0.41 21.14
CA ASN A 68 -36.79 0.22 21.12
C ASN A 68 -36.68 1.26 20.00
N LYS A 69 -37.36 1.04 18.86
CA LYS A 69 -37.53 2.06 17.81
C LYS A 69 -38.24 3.30 18.34
N ASN A 70 -39.37 3.12 19.02
CA ASN A 70 -40.14 4.21 19.63
C ASN A 70 -39.33 5.00 20.66
N LEU A 71 -38.43 4.35 21.41
CA LEU A 71 -37.50 5.02 22.32
C LEU A 71 -36.51 5.93 21.57
N LEU A 72 -36.01 5.50 20.41
CA LEU A 72 -35.10 6.29 19.58
C LEU A 72 -35.78 7.53 19.01
N GLU A 73 -37.02 7.39 18.53
CA GLU A 73 -37.78 8.49 17.91
C GLU A 73 -38.20 9.56 18.93
N LYS A 74 -38.50 9.16 20.17
CA LYS A 74 -38.91 10.08 21.24
C LYS A 74 -37.72 10.70 22.00
N ALA A 75 -36.50 10.21 21.78
CA ALA A 75 -35.31 10.66 22.51
C ALA A 75 -34.85 12.05 22.06
N ILE A 76 -34.59 12.94 23.02
CA ILE A 76 -34.01 14.27 22.75
C ILE A 76 -32.51 14.15 22.50
N LYS A 77 -31.89 13.16 23.16
CA LYS A 77 -30.47 12.90 23.05
C LYS A 77 -30.27 11.40 23.01
N ILE A 78 -29.44 10.97 22.09
CA ILE A 78 -29.03 9.57 21.96
C ILE A 78 -27.52 9.51 22.06
N ARG A 79 -27.02 8.53 22.82
CA ARG A 79 -25.59 8.25 22.95
C ARG A 79 -25.33 6.79 22.67
N LEU A 80 -24.37 6.57 21.80
CA LEU A 80 -23.91 5.25 21.42
C LEU A 80 -22.59 4.96 22.13
N LYS A 81 -22.50 3.76 22.71
CA LYS A 81 -21.27 3.23 23.29
C LYS A 81 -20.98 1.87 22.67
N PHE A 82 -19.87 1.79 21.97
CA PHE A 82 -19.44 0.58 21.26
C PHE A 82 -17.90 0.53 21.20
N LYS A 83 -17.35 -0.64 20.92
CA LYS A 83 -15.92 -0.85 20.72
C LYS A 83 -15.68 -1.30 19.29
N LEU A 84 -14.85 -0.57 18.54
CA LEU A 84 -14.38 -1.05 17.25
C LEU A 84 -13.13 -1.88 17.46
N GLU A 85 -13.23 -3.17 17.13
CA GLU A 85 -12.07 -4.06 17.09
C GLU A 85 -11.21 -3.78 15.84
N PRO A 86 -9.90 -4.07 15.90
CA PRO A 86 -9.00 -3.88 14.77
C PRO A 86 -9.46 -4.66 13.53
N GLY A 87 -9.46 -4.01 12.37
CA GLY A 87 -9.83 -4.62 11.07
C GLY A 87 -11.29 -4.42 10.63
N LEU A 88 -12.17 -3.87 11.48
CA LEU A 88 -13.55 -3.52 11.09
C LEU A 88 -13.65 -2.22 10.29
N MET A 89 -12.74 -1.28 10.55
CA MET A 89 -12.61 0.00 9.87
C MET A 89 -11.13 0.24 9.53
N PRO A 90 -10.80 1.27 8.72
CA PRO A 90 -9.42 1.65 8.44
C PRO A 90 -8.62 1.89 9.73
N GLU A 91 -7.30 1.76 9.62
CA GLU A 91 -6.43 1.90 10.79
C GLU A 91 -6.62 3.27 11.48
N GLY A 92 -6.64 3.27 12.81
CA GLY A 92 -6.73 4.46 13.67
C GLY A 92 -8.06 4.60 14.43
N TYR A 93 -9.10 3.86 14.03
CA TYR A 93 -10.42 3.88 14.68
C TYR A 93 -10.58 2.84 15.80
N GLU A 94 -9.53 2.08 16.14
CA GLU A 94 -9.61 0.97 17.12
C GLU A 94 -9.68 1.51 18.56
N THR A 95 -10.88 1.83 19.00
CA THR A 95 -11.11 2.33 20.35
C THR A 95 -12.56 2.11 20.81
N ARG A 96 -12.79 2.40 22.10
CA ARG A 96 -14.13 2.49 22.67
C ARG A 96 -14.70 3.88 22.40
N PHE A 97 -15.77 3.93 21.64
CA PHE A 97 -16.52 5.15 21.36
C PHE A 97 -17.59 5.36 22.43
N LYS A 98 -17.75 6.63 22.81
CA LYS A 98 -18.88 7.14 23.58
C LYS A 98 -19.27 8.45 22.93
N ILE A 99 -20.19 8.37 21.96
CA ILE A 99 -20.48 9.45 21.02
C ILE A 99 -21.98 9.73 20.97
N ASN A 100 -22.37 10.98 20.81
CA ASN A 100 -23.79 11.29 20.62
C ASN A 100 -24.16 11.01 19.15
N ALA A 101 -25.41 10.63 18.92
CA ALA A 101 -25.93 10.34 17.60
C ALA A 101 -27.35 10.90 17.43
N ILE A 102 -27.76 11.06 16.18
CA ILE A 102 -29.07 11.56 15.76
C ILE A 102 -29.68 10.50 14.85
N LEU A 103 -30.94 10.14 15.09
CA LEU A 103 -31.70 9.27 14.19
C LEU A 103 -32.02 10.03 12.90
N VAL A 104 -31.65 9.46 11.75
CA VAL A 104 -31.89 10.07 10.43
C VAL A 104 -33.03 9.38 9.70
N HIS A 105 -33.04 8.04 9.71
CA HIS A 105 -34.10 7.26 9.09
C HIS A 105 -34.30 5.95 9.85
N SER A 106 -35.50 5.36 9.76
CA SER A 106 -35.80 4.01 10.21
C SER A 106 -36.60 3.30 9.10
N HIS A 107 -36.29 2.04 8.82
CA HIS A 107 -37.10 1.20 7.93
C HIS A 107 -37.31 -0.18 8.56
N GLU A 108 -38.44 -0.79 8.26
CA GLU A 108 -38.76 -2.14 8.68
C GLU A 108 -38.17 -3.12 7.67
N THR A 109 -37.49 -4.15 8.17
CA THR A 109 -36.90 -5.21 7.38
C THR A 109 -37.90 -6.37 7.24
N GLU A 110 -37.77 -7.19 6.20
CA GLU A 110 -38.68 -8.32 5.89
C GLU A 110 -38.85 -9.32 7.06
N ASP A 111 -37.87 -9.38 7.98
CA ASP A 111 -37.87 -10.25 9.17
C ASP A 111 -38.60 -9.64 10.40
N GLY A 112 -39.31 -8.52 10.26
CA GLY A 112 -39.99 -7.82 11.37
C GLY A 112 -39.04 -7.08 12.32
N ARG A 113 -37.80 -6.82 11.90
CA ARG A 113 -36.80 -6.00 12.61
C ARG A 113 -36.78 -4.58 12.09
N PHE A 114 -36.15 -3.66 12.81
CA PHE A 114 -36.03 -2.26 12.40
C PHE A 114 -34.58 -1.84 12.19
N ALA A 115 -34.27 -1.45 10.95
CA ALA A 115 -32.98 -0.90 10.59
C ALA A 115 -32.96 0.63 10.77
N CYS A 116 -32.30 1.09 11.83
CA CYS A 116 -32.25 2.49 12.24
C CYS A 116 -30.91 3.13 11.85
N GLY A 117 -30.96 4.08 10.91
CA GLY A 117 -29.81 4.85 10.44
C GLY A 117 -29.48 6.01 11.37
N MET A 118 -28.32 5.96 12.00
CA MET A 118 -27.87 6.94 13.00
C MET A 118 -26.69 7.74 12.47
N ARG A 119 -26.75 9.07 12.57
CA ARG A 119 -25.64 9.99 12.25
C ARG A 119 -24.90 10.40 13.52
N PHE A 120 -23.58 10.33 13.51
CA PHE A 120 -22.73 10.75 14.62
C PHE A 120 -22.64 12.27 14.74
N SER A 121 -22.66 12.78 15.98
CA SER A 121 -22.45 14.20 16.29
C SER A 121 -21.54 14.35 17.51
N PRO A 122 -20.22 14.63 17.34
CA PRO A 122 -19.49 14.83 16.08
C PRO A 122 -19.20 13.51 15.32
N SER A 123 -18.62 13.55 14.11
CA SER A 123 -18.16 12.36 13.37
C SER A 123 -17.07 11.58 14.10
N LEU A 124 -16.88 10.30 13.76
CA LEU A 124 -15.85 9.44 14.38
C LEU A 124 -14.45 9.99 14.14
N SER A 125 -14.17 10.50 12.93
CA SER A 125 -12.87 11.10 12.57
C SER A 125 -12.52 12.25 13.53
N ARG A 126 -13.46 13.15 13.78
CA ARG A 126 -13.29 14.28 14.70
C ARG A 126 -13.20 13.84 16.16
N TYR A 127 -13.94 12.80 16.56
CA TYR A 127 -13.87 12.22 17.90
C TYR A 127 -12.49 11.62 18.18
N VAL A 128 -11.98 10.78 17.28
CA VAL A 128 -10.64 10.18 17.38
C VAL A 128 -9.57 11.26 17.37
N TYR A 129 -9.70 12.26 16.51
CA TYR A 129 -8.79 13.40 16.46
C TYR A 129 -8.70 14.08 17.83
N LYS A 130 -9.81 14.48 18.44
CA LYS A 130 -9.76 15.17 19.75
C LYS A 130 -9.18 14.32 20.88
N ARG A 131 -9.52 13.02 20.94
CA ARG A 131 -9.18 12.17 22.10
C ARG A 131 -7.77 11.58 22.06
N ARG A 132 -7.25 11.23 20.88
CA ARG A 132 -5.95 10.56 20.71
C ARG A 132 -4.82 11.51 20.28
N ALA A 133 -5.15 12.62 19.61
CA ALA A 133 -4.15 13.43 18.91
C ALA A 133 -3.18 14.18 19.79
N ALA A 134 -3.63 14.81 20.86
CA ALA A 134 -2.79 15.72 21.62
C ALA A 134 -1.71 14.95 22.40
N ASN A 135 -2.11 14.01 23.25
CA ASN A 135 -1.18 13.33 24.16
C ASN A 135 -0.16 12.45 23.43
N LEU A 136 -0.57 11.71 22.38
CA LEU A 136 0.36 10.86 21.63
C LEU A 136 1.30 11.66 20.72
N ARG A 137 0.85 12.79 20.15
CA ARG A 137 1.75 13.65 19.36
C ARG A 137 2.79 14.32 20.24
N THR A 138 2.38 14.87 21.38
CA THR A 138 3.32 15.48 22.33
C THR A 138 4.34 14.47 22.82
N LEU A 139 3.89 13.26 23.19
CA LEU A 139 4.80 12.17 23.56
C LEU A 139 5.77 11.81 22.44
N ALA A 140 5.28 11.65 21.21
CA ALA A 140 6.12 11.32 20.07
C ALA A 140 7.14 12.44 19.75
N LEU A 141 6.75 13.72 19.89
CA LEU A 141 7.67 14.86 19.72
C LEU A 141 8.78 14.86 20.77
N ILE A 142 8.44 14.65 22.04
CA ILE A 142 9.42 14.55 23.13
C ILE A 142 10.40 13.39 22.86
N LEU A 143 9.87 12.23 22.45
CA LEU A 143 10.70 11.06 22.13
C LEU A 143 11.59 11.30 20.90
N LEU A 144 11.08 11.94 19.85
CA LEU A 144 11.86 12.32 18.66
C LEU A 144 12.97 13.33 19.02
N PHE A 145 12.69 14.28 19.90
CA PHE A 145 13.69 15.23 20.40
C PHE A 145 14.80 14.52 21.19
N MET A 146 14.43 13.64 22.12
CA MET A 146 15.41 12.82 22.86
C MET A 146 16.24 11.95 21.91
N LEU A 147 15.61 11.29 20.92
CA LEU A 147 16.30 10.50 19.90
C LEU A 147 17.29 11.34 19.09
N ALA A 148 16.90 12.56 18.69
CA ALA A 148 17.80 13.48 17.99
C ALA A 148 19.03 13.82 18.85
N GLY A 149 18.86 14.06 20.16
CA GLY A 149 19.95 14.25 21.10
C GLY A 149 20.90 13.05 21.17
N VAL A 150 20.36 11.83 21.28
CA VAL A 150 21.17 10.60 21.27
C VAL A 150 21.93 10.43 19.95
N VAL A 151 21.27 10.67 18.81
CA VAL A 151 21.94 10.61 17.50
C VAL A 151 23.09 11.62 17.45
N LEU A 152 22.88 12.86 17.88
CA LEU A 152 23.93 13.88 17.91
C LEU A 152 25.12 13.46 18.77
N LEU A 153 24.88 12.96 19.99
CA LEU A 153 25.93 12.45 20.88
C LEU A 153 26.73 11.32 20.20
N MET A 154 26.05 10.34 19.60
CA MET A 154 26.69 9.25 18.87
C MET A 154 27.50 9.74 17.65
N ARG A 155 27.03 10.79 16.96
CA ARG A 155 27.78 11.37 15.82
C ARG A 155 29.01 12.11 16.29
N THR A 156 28.94 12.85 17.40
CA THR A 156 30.12 13.50 18.01
C THR A 156 31.17 12.46 18.37
N GLU A 157 30.77 11.35 19.00
CA GLU A 157 31.65 10.21 19.27
C GLU A 157 32.28 9.66 17.98
N SER A 158 31.46 9.45 16.94
CA SER A 158 31.94 8.95 15.64
C SER A 158 32.98 9.87 14.98
N VAL A 159 32.86 11.18 15.16
CA VAL A 159 33.82 12.17 14.63
C VAL A 159 35.12 12.14 15.43
N ILE A 160 35.04 12.05 16.76
CA ILE A 160 36.22 11.95 17.64
C ILE A 160 37.02 10.69 17.31
N TYR A 161 36.35 9.54 17.21
CA TYR A 161 37.01 8.26 16.95
C TYR A 161 37.25 7.97 15.46
N PHE A 162 36.93 8.91 14.57
CA PHE A 162 37.08 8.76 13.12
C PHE A 162 38.52 8.38 12.71
N ARG A 163 39.53 8.88 13.45
CA ARG A 163 40.94 8.58 13.20
C ARG A 163 41.30 7.11 13.39
N PHE A 164 40.58 6.37 14.24
CA PHE A 164 40.88 4.98 14.58
C PHE A 164 40.29 3.98 13.58
N ASN A 165 39.09 4.27 13.04
CA ASN A 165 38.45 3.40 12.04
C ASN A 165 37.64 4.19 11.01
N ARG A 166 38.36 4.78 10.05
CA ARG A 166 37.78 5.70 9.05
C ARG A 166 36.60 5.08 8.30
N ILE A 167 36.69 3.81 7.91
CA ILE A 167 35.68 3.14 7.07
C ILE A 167 34.35 3.01 7.81
N ILE A 168 34.38 2.52 9.05
CA ILE A 168 33.16 2.24 9.81
C ILE A 168 32.49 3.52 10.27
N TYR A 169 33.27 4.48 10.78
CA TYR A 169 32.71 5.76 11.20
C TYR A 169 32.20 6.56 10.01
N PHE A 170 32.86 6.49 8.84
CA PHE A 170 32.33 7.08 7.60
C PHE A 170 31.01 6.43 7.18
N TYR A 171 30.92 5.10 7.16
CA TYR A 171 29.67 4.38 6.88
C TYR A 171 28.56 4.79 7.86
N SER A 172 28.88 4.90 9.14
CA SER A 172 27.94 5.28 10.19
C SER A 172 27.41 6.71 9.99
N ILE A 173 28.30 7.67 9.71
CA ILE A 173 27.93 9.07 9.41
C ILE A 173 27.09 9.15 8.14
N LEU A 174 27.52 8.48 7.07
CA LEU A 174 26.79 8.45 5.80
C LEU A 174 25.39 7.83 5.97
N THR A 175 25.28 6.75 6.74
CA THR A 175 24.00 6.08 7.02
C THR A 175 23.06 7.00 7.80
N ALA A 176 23.54 7.67 8.84
CA ALA A 176 22.74 8.62 9.60
C ALA A 176 22.31 9.82 8.77
N ALA A 177 23.24 10.42 8.00
CA ALA A 177 22.94 11.54 7.12
C ALA A 177 21.89 11.15 6.06
N PHE A 178 22.04 9.96 5.45
CA PHE A 178 21.07 9.43 4.50
C PHE A 178 19.70 9.27 5.14
N LEU A 179 19.60 8.59 6.29
CA LEU A 179 18.32 8.32 6.94
C LEU A 179 17.63 9.60 7.42
N LEU A 180 18.36 10.51 8.08
CA LEU A 180 17.82 11.80 8.50
C LEU A 180 17.35 12.63 7.30
N SER A 181 18.07 12.58 6.17
CA SER A 181 17.61 13.24 4.94
C SER A 181 16.27 12.69 4.45
N ARG A 182 16.03 11.37 4.54
CA ARG A 182 14.73 10.77 4.14
C ARG A 182 13.59 11.31 4.99
N TYR A 183 13.79 11.42 6.29
CA TYR A 183 12.79 11.99 7.19
C TYR A 183 12.59 13.49 6.94
N LEU A 184 13.66 14.25 6.72
CA LEU A 184 13.58 15.69 6.43
C LEU A 184 12.83 15.95 5.12
N PHE A 185 13.30 15.41 4.00
CA PHE A 185 12.68 15.66 2.69
C PHE A 185 11.31 15.00 2.57
N GLY A 186 11.08 13.86 3.21
CA GLY A 186 9.75 13.26 3.32
C GLY A 186 8.76 14.13 4.09
N ALA A 187 9.21 14.87 5.10
CA ALA A 187 8.37 15.82 5.83
C ALA A 187 8.13 17.15 5.06
N LEU A 188 9.08 17.54 4.19
CA LEU A 188 8.96 18.73 3.34
C LEU A 188 8.08 18.50 2.10
N TYR A 189 7.92 17.25 1.69
CA TYR A 189 7.06 16.87 0.57
C TYR A 189 5.59 17.26 0.83
N LYS A 190 4.92 17.74 -0.22
CA LYS A 190 3.50 18.07 -0.21
C LYS A 190 2.81 17.45 -1.44
N PRO A 191 1.65 16.80 -1.28
CA PRO A 191 0.88 16.30 -2.41
C PRO A 191 0.32 17.45 -3.26
N VAL A 192 0.12 17.20 -4.56
CA VAL A 192 -0.54 18.16 -5.45
C VAL A 192 -2.03 18.21 -5.09
N PRO A 193 -2.62 19.39 -4.85
CA PRO A 193 -4.05 19.51 -4.56
C PRO A 193 -4.90 19.12 -5.77
N VAL A 194 -6.14 18.68 -5.51
CA VAL A 194 -7.09 18.35 -6.57
C VAL A 194 -7.56 19.63 -7.25
N ASN A 195 -7.39 19.67 -8.56
CA ASN A 195 -8.05 20.59 -9.47
C ASN A 195 -9.20 19.83 -10.15
N GLU A 196 -10.45 20.20 -9.86
CA GLU A 196 -11.65 19.52 -10.37
C GLU A 196 -11.80 19.67 -11.89
N ASP A 197 -11.25 20.74 -12.47
CA ASP A 197 -11.27 20.96 -13.92
C ASP A 197 -10.24 20.08 -14.65
N PHE A 198 -9.24 19.57 -13.94
CA PHE A 198 -8.20 18.71 -14.51
C PHE A 198 -8.58 17.23 -14.42
N THR A 199 -9.40 16.80 -15.39
CA THR A 199 -9.84 15.41 -15.53
C THR A 199 -9.45 14.84 -16.90
N PRO A 200 -8.16 14.50 -17.13
CA PRO A 200 -7.73 13.85 -18.38
C PRO A 200 -8.34 12.44 -18.54
N GLY A 201 -8.36 11.91 -19.77
CA GLY A 201 -8.74 10.52 -19.98
C GLY A 201 -7.79 9.54 -19.26
N VAL A 202 -8.34 8.49 -18.62
CA VAL A 202 -7.57 7.46 -17.91
C VAL A 202 -8.03 6.05 -18.28
N SER A 203 -7.10 5.17 -18.60
CA SER A 203 -7.33 3.73 -18.81
C SER A 203 -6.63 2.92 -17.71
N ILE A 204 -7.41 2.30 -16.83
CA ILE A 204 -6.92 1.37 -15.81
C ILE A 204 -6.70 0.00 -16.43
N ILE A 205 -5.54 -0.61 -16.21
CA ILE A 205 -5.18 -1.93 -16.70
C ILE A 205 -4.89 -2.84 -15.53
N ILE A 206 -5.62 -3.95 -15.46
CA ILE A 206 -5.54 -4.94 -14.38
C ILE A 206 -5.02 -6.26 -14.97
N PRO A 207 -3.70 -6.57 -14.84
CA PRO A 207 -3.19 -7.88 -15.22
C PRO A 207 -3.58 -8.92 -14.16
N CYS A 208 -4.11 -10.05 -14.59
CA CYS A 208 -4.56 -11.13 -13.71
C CYS A 208 -3.85 -12.45 -14.06
N PHE A 209 -3.34 -13.14 -13.04
CA PHE A 209 -2.88 -14.53 -13.15
C PHE A 209 -3.04 -15.26 -11.81
N ASN A 210 -4.00 -16.17 -11.75
CA ASN A 210 -4.36 -16.99 -10.59
C ASN A 210 -4.68 -16.15 -9.32
N GLU A 211 -5.76 -15.36 -9.40
CA GLU A 211 -6.23 -14.37 -8.41
C GLU A 211 -7.74 -14.42 -8.15
N GLU A 212 -8.31 -15.63 -8.14
CA GLU A 212 -9.74 -15.87 -7.96
C GLU A 212 -10.33 -15.25 -6.66
N VAL A 213 -9.52 -15.00 -5.63
CA VAL A 213 -10.03 -14.52 -4.34
C VAL A 213 -10.36 -13.04 -4.35
N TRP A 214 -9.57 -12.21 -5.03
CA TRP A 214 -9.59 -10.75 -4.87
C TRP A 214 -9.98 -10.00 -6.15
N ILE A 215 -9.90 -10.64 -7.32
CA ILE A 215 -10.05 -9.97 -8.61
C ILE A 215 -11.39 -9.23 -8.77
N GLN A 216 -12.51 -9.82 -8.30
CA GLN A 216 -13.82 -9.17 -8.37
C GLN A 216 -13.84 -7.85 -7.58
N GLN A 217 -13.26 -7.84 -6.38
CA GLN A 217 -13.17 -6.64 -5.55
C GLN A 217 -12.24 -5.58 -6.17
N THR A 218 -11.16 -6.00 -6.83
CA THR A 218 -10.26 -5.12 -7.57
C THR A 218 -10.97 -4.46 -8.76
N ILE A 219 -11.71 -5.23 -9.56
CA ILE A 219 -12.49 -4.72 -10.70
C ILE A 219 -13.54 -3.72 -10.23
N LEU A 220 -14.30 -4.07 -9.17
CA LEU A 220 -15.28 -3.17 -8.56
C LEU A 220 -14.62 -1.87 -8.08
N GLY A 221 -13.49 -1.95 -7.38
CA GLY A 221 -12.78 -0.76 -6.91
C GLY A 221 -12.23 0.12 -8.03
N CYS A 222 -11.88 -0.45 -9.18
CA CYS A 222 -11.36 0.30 -10.32
C CYS A 222 -12.47 0.93 -11.16
N ILE A 223 -13.59 0.24 -11.33
CA ILE A 223 -14.72 0.79 -12.07
C ILE A 223 -15.39 1.90 -11.23
N ASP A 224 -15.63 1.67 -9.94
CA ASP A 224 -16.29 2.58 -8.98
C ASP A 224 -15.37 3.70 -8.43
N GLN A 225 -14.80 4.51 -9.34
CA GLN A 225 -13.96 5.66 -9.00
C GLN A 225 -14.72 6.98 -9.22
N ASP A 226 -14.53 7.93 -8.32
CA ASP A 226 -15.07 9.30 -8.38
C ASP A 226 -14.39 10.09 -9.51
N TYR A 227 -14.76 9.77 -10.76
CA TYR A 227 -14.19 10.29 -11.99
C TYR A 227 -15.24 10.35 -13.11
N PRO A 228 -15.17 11.29 -14.08
CA PRO A 228 -16.11 11.33 -15.19
C PRO A 228 -16.23 9.99 -15.93
N LEU A 229 -17.47 9.56 -16.17
CA LEU A 229 -17.77 8.21 -16.69
C LEU A 229 -17.21 7.99 -18.10
N ASP A 230 -17.26 9.01 -18.94
CA ASP A 230 -16.78 9.03 -20.32
C ASP A 230 -15.24 9.02 -20.41
N LYS A 231 -14.55 9.51 -19.36
CA LYS A 231 -13.10 9.69 -19.32
C LYS A 231 -12.33 8.61 -18.57
N LEU A 232 -13.02 7.60 -18.03
CA LEU A 232 -12.38 6.50 -17.32
C LEU A 232 -12.75 5.17 -17.97
N GLU A 233 -11.74 4.33 -18.16
CA GLU A 233 -11.83 3.00 -18.76
C GLU A 233 -11.11 1.98 -17.87
N VAL A 234 -11.59 0.75 -17.84
CA VAL A 234 -11.02 -0.38 -17.11
C VAL A 234 -10.85 -1.55 -18.07
N ILE A 235 -9.63 -2.05 -18.19
CA ILE A 235 -9.24 -3.17 -19.04
C ILE A 235 -8.66 -4.26 -18.16
N VAL A 236 -9.35 -5.39 -18.07
CA VAL A 236 -8.89 -6.59 -17.36
C VAL A 236 -8.22 -7.52 -18.35
N VAL A 237 -6.98 -7.93 -18.06
CA VAL A 237 -6.20 -8.82 -18.90
C VAL A 237 -5.88 -10.09 -18.14
N ASP A 238 -6.56 -11.19 -18.46
CA ASP A 238 -6.23 -12.52 -17.94
C ASP A 238 -5.04 -13.12 -18.71
N ASP A 239 -3.93 -13.36 -18.02
CA ASP A 239 -2.69 -13.95 -18.56
C ASP A 239 -2.77 -15.48 -18.63
N CYS A 240 -3.89 -15.99 -19.16
CA CYS A 240 -4.21 -17.41 -19.24
C CYS A 240 -4.16 -18.10 -17.86
N SER A 241 -5.00 -17.64 -16.93
CA SER A 241 -5.10 -18.24 -15.60
C SER A 241 -5.48 -19.73 -15.66
N THR A 242 -4.98 -20.49 -14.67
CA THR A 242 -5.19 -21.94 -14.52
C THR A 242 -6.17 -22.30 -13.41
N ASP A 243 -6.66 -21.31 -12.66
CA ASP A 243 -7.70 -21.43 -11.63
C ASP A 243 -9.01 -20.75 -12.10
N ASN A 244 -9.96 -20.54 -11.19
CA ASN A 244 -11.27 -19.96 -11.51
C ASN A 244 -11.24 -18.42 -11.65
N SER A 245 -10.05 -17.82 -11.87
CA SER A 245 -9.94 -16.36 -12.01
C SER A 245 -10.71 -15.83 -13.22
N PHE A 246 -10.59 -16.51 -14.37
CA PHE A 246 -11.24 -16.05 -15.59
C PHE A 246 -12.77 -16.12 -15.47
N GLU A 247 -13.30 -17.22 -14.92
CA GLU A 247 -14.73 -17.38 -14.67
C GLU A 247 -15.28 -16.27 -13.75
N LYS A 248 -14.55 -15.93 -12.69
CA LYS A 248 -14.95 -14.84 -11.78
C LYS A 248 -14.88 -13.46 -12.42
N ILE A 249 -13.93 -13.25 -13.34
CA ILE A 249 -13.86 -12.02 -14.14
C ILE A 249 -15.09 -11.95 -15.06
N GLU A 250 -15.42 -13.03 -15.76
CA GLU A 250 -16.61 -13.08 -16.62
C GLU A 250 -17.90 -12.85 -15.84
N GLU A 251 -18.05 -13.50 -14.68
CA GLU A 251 -19.21 -13.31 -13.79
C GLU A 251 -19.40 -11.83 -13.43
N ILE A 252 -18.36 -11.16 -12.92
CA ILE A 252 -18.49 -9.76 -12.49
C ILE A 252 -18.63 -8.80 -13.66
N VAL A 253 -17.98 -9.08 -14.79
CA VAL A 253 -18.12 -8.26 -16.00
C VAL A 253 -19.55 -8.38 -16.54
N ASN A 254 -20.12 -9.58 -16.61
CA ASN A 254 -21.50 -9.78 -17.04
C ASN A 254 -22.50 -9.12 -16.07
N GLU A 255 -22.28 -9.22 -14.75
CA GLU A 255 -23.08 -8.52 -13.73
C GLU A 255 -23.06 -7.00 -13.98
N LEU A 256 -21.89 -6.41 -14.22
CA LEU A 256 -21.73 -4.96 -14.45
C LEU A 256 -22.27 -4.52 -15.82
N LEU A 257 -22.14 -5.34 -16.86
CA LEU A 257 -22.69 -5.07 -18.19
C LEU A 257 -24.21 -5.19 -18.22
N SER A 258 -24.82 -5.98 -17.34
CA SER A 258 -26.29 -6.01 -17.20
C SER A 258 -26.88 -4.69 -16.68
N GLN A 259 -26.06 -3.86 -16.02
CA GLN A 259 -26.43 -2.57 -15.45
C GLN A 259 -26.01 -1.37 -16.34
N ASP A 260 -25.74 -1.62 -17.62
CA ASP A 260 -25.11 -0.68 -18.56
C ASP A 260 -25.82 0.68 -18.69
N GLU A 261 -27.16 0.70 -18.79
CA GLU A 261 -27.93 1.94 -19.00
C GLU A 261 -27.68 3.00 -17.91
N ARG A 262 -27.34 2.56 -16.69
CA ARG A 262 -27.11 3.46 -15.55
C ARG A 262 -25.65 3.90 -15.41
N TYR A 263 -24.69 3.13 -15.94
CA TYR A 263 -23.26 3.29 -15.62
C TYR A 263 -22.31 3.27 -16.84
N LEU A 264 -22.87 3.23 -18.06
CA LEU A 264 -22.16 3.23 -19.34
C LEU A 264 -21.09 2.13 -19.48
N THR A 265 -21.26 0.99 -18.79
CA THR A 265 -20.22 -0.02 -18.60
C THR A 265 -19.74 -0.64 -19.92
N LYS A 266 -20.59 -0.80 -20.94
CA LYS A 266 -20.20 -1.35 -22.25
C LYS A 266 -19.11 -0.53 -22.96
N GLY A 267 -19.06 0.79 -22.72
CA GLY A 267 -18.10 1.70 -23.36
C GLY A 267 -16.79 1.91 -22.60
N ARG A 268 -16.64 1.28 -21.43
CA ARG A 268 -15.50 1.53 -20.52
C ARG A 268 -15.03 0.34 -19.70
N LEU A 269 -15.65 -0.83 -19.81
CA LEU A 269 -15.19 -2.05 -19.16
C LEU A 269 -14.91 -3.11 -20.22
N HIS A 270 -13.65 -3.53 -20.28
CA HIS A 270 -13.19 -4.54 -21.23
C HIS A 270 -12.51 -5.68 -20.50
N CYS A 271 -12.77 -6.91 -20.91
CA CYS A 271 -12.07 -8.10 -20.46
C CYS A 271 -11.45 -8.78 -21.68
N ILE A 272 -10.19 -9.17 -21.56
CA ILE A 272 -9.51 -10.00 -22.55
C ILE A 272 -8.81 -11.17 -21.87
N ARG A 273 -8.79 -12.30 -22.56
CA ARG A 273 -7.97 -13.46 -22.20
C ARG A 273 -6.83 -13.60 -23.18
N MET A 274 -5.61 -13.74 -22.67
CA MET A 274 -4.45 -14.06 -23.48
C MET A 274 -4.49 -15.54 -23.92
N PRO A 275 -4.00 -15.85 -25.14
CA PRO A 275 -3.98 -17.22 -25.64
C PRO A 275 -3.00 -18.13 -24.90
N GLU A 276 -1.94 -17.55 -24.33
CA GLU A 276 -0.95 -18.24 -23.53
C GLU A 276 -0.43 -17.32 -22.42
N ASN A 277 0.18 -17.92 -21.38
CA ASN A 277 0.80 -17.17 -20.30
C ASN A 277 2.11 -16.50 -20.78
N GLY A 278 2.05 -15.19 -21.01
CA GLY A 278 3.19 -14.34 -21.40
C GLY A 278 3.87 -13.66 -20.22
N GLY A 279 3.21 -13.63 -19.05
CA GLY A 279 3.67 -12.96 -17.85
C GLY A 279 3.17 -11.53 -17.74
N LYS A 280 3.34 -10.93 -16.55
CA LYS A 280 2.77 -9.63 -16.19
C LYS A 280 3.06 -8.50 -17.20
N ARG A 281 4.29 -8.40 -17.74
CA ARG A 281 4.65 -7.34 -18.70
C ARG A 281 3.89 -7.48 -20.02
N GLU A 282 3.68 -8.71 -20.47
CA GLU A 282 2.97 -9.01 -21.72
C GLU A 282 1.48 -8.64 -21.55
N ALA A 283 0.88 -9.06 -20.44
CA ALA A 283 -0.49 -8.69 -20.08
C ALA A 283 -0.69 -7.17 -19.98
N LEU A 284 0.21 -6.47 -19.30
CA LEU A 284 0.18 -5.01 -19.21
C LEU A 284 0.34 -4.37 -20.60
N SER A 285 1.28 -4.84 -21.42
CA SER A 285 1.52 -4.29 -22.76
C SER A 285 0.30 -4.48 -23.66
N ARG A 286 -0.35 -5.64 -23.60
CA ARG A 286 -1.60 -5.90 -24.32
C ARG A 286 -2.71 -4.94 -23.89
N GLY A 287 -2.86 -4.69 -22.58
CA GLY A 287 -3.80 -3.72 -22.05
C GLY A 287 -3.50 -2.29 -22.53
N VAL A 288 -2.22 -1.88 -22.55
CA VAL A 288 -1.79 -0.56 -23.03
C VAL A 288 -2.13 -0.35 -24.51
N MET A 289 -2.02 -1.39 -25.33
CA MET A 289 -2.36 -1.32 -26.75
C MET A 289 -3.87 -1.15 -26.99
N LEU A 290 -4.71 -1.61 -26.06
CA LEU A 290 -6.17 -1.45 -26.13
C LEU A 290 -6.67 -0.17 -25.47
N ALA A 291 -5.91 0.40 -24.53
CA ALA A 291 -6.26 1.61 -23.80
C ALA A 291 -6.63 2.76 -24.74
N LYS A 292 -7.77 3.42 -24.53
CA LYS A 292 -8.21 4.54 -25.39
C LYS A 292 -7.58 5.88 -25.02
N HIS A 293 -7.14 6.05 -23.77
CA HIS A 293 -6.69 7.34 -23.24
C HIS A 293 -5.17 7.51 -23.17
N ASP A 294 -4.73 8.76 -22.97
CA ASP A 294 -3.31 9.14 -22.89
C ASP A 294 -2.63 8.75 -21.57
N LEU A 295 -3.41 8.56 -20.49
CA LEU A 295 -2.90 8.09 -19.21
C LEU A 295 -3.31 6.63 -18.99
N VAL A 296 -2.32 5.79 -18.69
CA VAL A 296 -2.52 4.38 -18.34
C VAL A 296 -2.16 4.14 -16.89
N VAL A 297 -3.09 3.54 -16.14
CA VAL A 297 -2.92 3.22 -14.72
C VAL A 297 -2.79 1.72 -14.56
N PHE A 298 -1.66 1.25 -14.06
CA PHE A 298 -1.46 -0.16 -13.71
C PHE A 298 -1.92 -0.38 -12.27
N VAL A 299 -2.77 -1.39 -12.08
CA VAL A 299 -3.29 -1.82 -10.78
C VAL A 299 -3.10 -3.32 -10.65
N ASP A 300 -2.47 -3.77 -9.58
CA ASP A 300 -2.32 -5.20 -9.31
C ASP A 300 -3.69 -5.85 -9.00
N SER A 301 -3.88 -7.10 -9.42
CA SER A 301 -5.11 -7.88 -9.26
C SER A 301 -5.60 -8.09 -7.81
N ASP A 302 -4.75 -7.81 -6.83
CA ASP A 302 -4.99 -7.91 -5.38
C ASP A 302 -4.98 -6.53 -4.67
N SER A 303 -5.15 -5.45 -5.44
CA SER A 303 -5.05 -4.07 -4.97
C SER A 303 -6.37 -3.31 -5.11
N PHE A 304 -6.83 -2.74 -4.01
CA PHE A 304 -8.13 -2.07 -3.89
C PHE A 304 -7.93 -0.56 -3.82
N LEU A 305 -8.43 0.14 -4.83
CA LEU A 305 -8.37 1.61 -4.86
C LEU A 305 -9.34 2.23 -3.86
N GLU A 306 -8.97 3.36 -3.27
CA GLU A 306 -9.93 4.27 -2.64
C GLU A 306 -10.75 4.99 -3.73
N PRO A 307 -11.99 5.43 -3.46
CA PRO A 307 -12.91 5.99 -4.45
C PRO A 307 -12.34 7.21 -5.20
N ASP A 308 -11.56 8.03 -4.51
CA ASP A 308 -10.94 9.24 -5.03
C ASP A 308 -9.49 9.01 -5.50
N ALA A 309 -9.04 7.76 -5.61
CA ALA A 309 -7.65 7.46 -5.93
C ALA A 309 -7.25 8.00 -7.30
N ILE A 310 -8.09 7.81 -8.33
CA ILE A 310 -7.78 8.25 -9.70
C ILE A 310 -7.76 9.77 -9.83
N ILE A 311 -8.76 10.47 -9.28
CA ILE A 311 -8.80 11.94 -9.35
C ILE A 311 -7.58 12.56 -8.68
N ASN A 312 -7.09 11.99 -7.59
CA ASN A 312 -5.84 12.43 -6.96
C ASN A 312 -4.60 12.04 -7.79
N LEU A 313 -4.56 10.82 -8.32
CA LEU A 313 -3.39 10.27 -9.00
C LEU A 313 -3.00 11.05 -10.26
N VAL A 314 -3.99 11.61 -10.97
CA VAL A 314 -3.75 12.36 -12.21
C VAL A 314 -3.20 13.76 -11.97
N GLN A 315 -3.37 14.35 -10.78
CA GLN A 315 -3.08 15.77 -10.54
C GLN A 315 -1.65 16.21 -10.89
N PRO A 316 -0.59 15.41 -10.64
CA PRO A 316 0.77 15.82 -11.02
C PRO A 316 1.01 15.90 -12.53
N PHE A 317 0.14 15.33 -13.38
CA PHE A 317 0.25 15.44 -14.84
C PHE A 317 -0.16 16.81 -15.40
N GLN A 318 -0.59 17.74 -14.53
CA GLN A 318 -0.67 19.17 -14.89
C GLN A 318 0.70 19.72 -15.30
N ASP A 319 1.80 19.16 -14.81
CA ASP A 319 3.15 19.41 -15.35
C ASP A 319 3.34 18.56 -16.63
N PRO A 320 3.52 19.16 -17.81
CA PRO A 320 3.76 18.42 -19.05
C PRO A 320 5.04 17.56 -19.01
N LYS A 321 6.01 17.86 -18.14
CA LYS A 321 7.23 17.06 -17.97
C LYS A 321 7.04 15.82 -17.08
N MET A 322 5.89 15.67 -16.45
CA MET A 322 5.55 14.50 -15.66
C MET A 322 5.36 13.29 -16.57
N GLY A 323 6.14 12.24 -16.35
CA GLY A 323 6.07 10.99 -17.12
C GLY A 323 5.36 9.86 -16.39
N GLY A 324 5.36 9.87 -15.06
CA GLY A 324 4.66 8.88 -14.26
C GLY A 324 4.49 9.24 -12.78
N VAL A 325 3.45 8.70 -12.16
CA VAL A 325 3.03 8.99 -10.79
C VAL A 325 2.68 7.69 -10.09
N THR A 326 2.99 7.55 -8.80
CA THR A 326 2.53 6.42 -7.98
C THR A 326 1.77 6.93 -6.77
N GLY A 327 0.71 6.22 -6.41
CA GLY A 327 -0.07 6.51 -5.21
C GLY A 327 0.54 5.90 -3.95
N ARG A 328 -0.13 6.13 -2.81
CA ARG A 328 0.16 5.48 -1.54
C ARG A 328 -0.43 4.08 -1.50
N THR A 329 0.40 3.09 -1.22
CA THR A 329 -0.07 1.73 -0.95
C THR A 329 -0.05 1.43 0.54
N ASP A 330 -1.23 1.16 1.10
CA ASP A 330 -1.44 0.63 2.43
C ASP A 330 -1.69 -0.89 2.39
N VAL A 331 -1.68 -1.54 3.55
CA VAL A 331 -1.90 -2.99 3.67
C VAL A 331 -3.35 -3.27 4.04
N ALA A 332 -4.05 -4.05 3.21
CA ALA A 332 -5.46 -4.38 3.42
C ALA A 332 -5.67 -5.40 4.56
N ASN A 333 -4.78 -6.39 4.67
CA ASN A 333 -4.86 -7.48 5.65
C ASN A 333 -3.93 -7.25 6.86
N THR A 334 -3.80 -6.01 7.34
CA THR A 334 -2.89 -5.66 8.45
C THR A 334 -3.08 -6.57 9.67
N TYR A 335 -4.32 -6.86 10.03
CA TYR A 335 -4.66 -7.53 11.30
C TYR A 335 -4.71 -9.07 11.24
N THR A 336 -4.25 -9.69 10.15
CA THR A 336 -4.22 -11.17 10.06
C THR A 336 -3.24 -11.80 11.05
N ASN A 337 -2.02 -11.29 11.17
CA ASN A 337 -1.03 -11.77 12.16
C ASN A 337 0.09 -10.75 12.42
N SER A 338 1.08 -11.11 13.23
CA SER A 338 2.22 -10.23 13.54
C SER A 338 3.06 -9.88 12.31
N LEU A 339 3.18 -10.78 11.32
CA LEU A 339 3.93 -10.53 10.09
C LEU A 339 3.23 -9.49 9.20
N THR A 340 1.91 -9.55 9.07
CA THR A 340 1.14 -8.53 8.31
C THR A 340 1.18 -7.17 9.01
N LYS A 341 1.18 -7.13 10.35
CA LYS A 341 1.36 -5.87 11.12
C LYS A 341 2.74 -5.25 10.91
N MET A 342 3.81 -6.05 10.92
CA MET A 342 5.17 -5.58 10.57
C MET A 342 5.24 -5.03 9.16
N GLN A 343 4.63 -5.72 8.19
CA GLN A 343 4.57 -5.25 6.81
C GLN A 343 3.82 -3.93 6.68
N SER A 344 2.69 -3.75 7.39
CA SER A 344 1.94 -2.49 7.40
C SER A 344 2.80 -1.28 7.82
N VAL A 345 3.61 -1.42 8.88
CA VAL A 345 4.53 -0.36 9.29
C VAL A 345 5.62 -0.11 8.24
N ARG A 346 6.19 -1.16 7.67
CA ARG A 346 7.22 -1.03 6.64
C ARG A 346 6.68 -0.34 5.37
N TYR A 347 5.49 -0.71 4.91
CA TYR A 347 4.86 -0.08 3.76
C TYR A 347 4.66 1.41 4.03
N TYR A 348 4.16 1.76 5.21
CA TYR A 348 3.98 3.16 5.58
C TYR A 348 5.27 3.98 5.46
N ILE A 349 6.38 3.50 6.04
CA ILE A 349 7.68 4.19 5.97
C ILE A 349 8.21 4.21 4.53
N ALA A 350 8.05 3.13 3.77
CA ALA A 350 8.48 3.06 2.37
C ALA A 350 7.77 4.11 1.49
N PHE A 351 6.48 4.36 1.70
CA PHE A 351 5.75 5.36 0.91
C PHE A 351 5.88 6.78 1.48
N ARG A 352 5.54 7.00 2.75
CA ARG A 352 5.42 8.35 3.30
C ARG A 352 6.74 8.98 3.73
N VAL A 353 7.81 8.18 3.86
CA VAL A 353 9.15 8.71 4.18
C VAL A 353 10.04 8.56 2.96
N MET A 354 10.25 7.33 2.46
CA MET A 354 11.22 7.10 1.39
C MET A 354 10.74 7.68 0.05
N LYS A 355 9.56 7.30 -0.45
CA LYS A 355 9.05 7.83 -1.73
C LYS A 355 8.72 9.31 -1.66
N ALA A 356 8.17 9.79 -0.53
CA ALA A 356 7.95 11.22 -0.32
C ALA A 356 9.26 12.02 -0.44
N ALA A 357 10.36 11.53 0.14
CA ALA A 357 11.67 12.17 0.01
C ALA A 357 12.19 12.15 -1.44
N GLU A 358 11.98 11.07 -2.20
CA GLU A 358 12.34 11.02 -3.63
C GLU A 358 11.45 11.95 -4.48
N ALA A 359 10.17 12.04 -4.14
CA ALA A 359 9.18 12.87 -4.84
C ALA A 359 9.40 14.37 -4.62
N TYR A 360 9.99 14.77 -3.48
CA TYR A 360 10.45 16.14 -3.29
C TYR A 360 11.41 16.60 -4.41
N PHE A 361 12.14 15.67 -5.03
CA PHE A 361 13.06 15.93 -6.15
C PHE A 361 12.50 15.47 -7.52
N ASP A 362 11.21 15.14 -7.61
CA ASP A 362 10.56 14.61 -8.83
C ASP A 362 11.30 13.42 -9.49
N ALA A 363 11.89 12.56 -8.64
CA ALA A 363 12.76 11.49 -9.07
C ALA A 363 12.46 10.16 -8.37
N VAL A 364 11.18 9.83 -8.20
CA VAL A 364 10.76 8.55 -7.62
C VAL A 364 11.28 7.40 -8.48
N THR A 365 12.08 6.53 -7.87
CA THR A 365 12.86 5.50 -8.59
C THR A 365 12.08 4.21 -8.85
N CYS A 366 10.90 4.09 -8.25
CA CYS A 366 10.04 2.93 -8.36
C CYS A 366 8.59 3.38 -8.24
N LEU A 367 7.83 3.40 -9.33
CA LEU A 367 6.39 3.64 -9.30
C LEU A 367 5.68 2.30 -9.03
N SER A 368 5.09 2.13 -7.84
CA SER A 368 4.70 0.81 -7.33
C SER A 368 3.53 0.18 -8.09
N GLY A 369 3.60 -1.13 -8.34
CA GLY A 369 2.59 -1.91 -9.05
C GLY A 369 1.13 -1.78 -8.58
N PRO A 370 0.83 -1.72 -7.26
CA PRO A 370 -0.55 -1.59 -6.77
C PRO A 370 -1.32 -0.37 -7.29
N ILE A 371 -0.62 0.74 -7.55
CA ILE A 371 -1.19 1.94 -8.17
C ILE A 371 -0.06 2.79 -8.78
N SER A 372 0.05 2.73 -10.11
CA SER A 372 1.01 3.55 -10.86
C SER A 372 0.39 4.05 -12.17
N CYS A 373 0.53 5.34 -12.44
CA CYS A 373 0.06 5.98 -13.66
C CYS A 373 1.26 6.39 -14.52
N TYR A 374 1.14 6.21 -15.82
CA TYR A 374 2.16 6.57 -16.80
C TYR A 374 1.50 7.23 -18.01
N LYS A 375 2.24 8.08 -18.72
CA LYS A 375 1.84 8.48 -20.07
C LYS A 375 1.95 7.29 -21.02
N LYS A 376 0.87 7.03 -21.76
CA LYS A 376 0.74 5.90 -22.69
C LYS A 376 1.83 5.93 -23.77
N ASP A 377 2.11 7.10 -24.34
CA ASP A 377 3.12 7.26 -25.39
C ASP A 377 4.52 6.83 -24.92
N LEU A 378 4.88 7.14 -23.66
CA LEU A 378 6.15 6.76 -23.06
C LEU A 378 6.24 5.25 -22.82
N VAL A 379 5.14 4.63 -22.39
CA VAL A 379 5.07 3.18 -22.22
C VAL A 379 5.24 2.47 -23.56
N ILE A 380 4.53 2.91 -24.60
CA ILE A 380 4.64 2.36 -25.96
C ILE A 380 6.06 2.52 -26.50
N ARG A 381 6.65 3.72 -26.38
CA ARG A 381 8.02 3.99 -26.84
C ARG A 381 9.06 3.04 -26.24
N HIS A 382 8.84 2.58 -25.01
CA HIS A 382 9.77 1.70 -24.30
C HIS A 382 9.30 0.25 -24.23
N MET A 383 8.16 -0.10 -24.83
CA MET A 383 7.50 -1.40 -24.71
C MET A 383 8.40 -2.55 -25.16
N ASP A 384 8.96 -2.48 -26.37
CA ASP A 384 9.82 -3.54 -26.92
C ASP A 384 11.04 -3.81 -26.02
N ARG A 385 11.68 -2.73 -25.54
CA ARG A 385 12.83 -2.83 -24.64
C ARG A 385 12.44 -3.36 -23.27
N TRP A 386 11.25 -3.04 -22.80
CA TRP A 386 10.72 -3.50 -21.52
C TRP A 386 10.34 -4.99 -21.57
N LEU A 387 9.68 -5.45 -22.63
CA LEU A 387 9.34 -6.87 -22.83
C LEU A 387 10.58 -7.76 -23.01
N ASN A 388 11.57 -7.26 -23.73
CA ASN A 388 12.78 -8.00 -24.09
C ASN A 388 13.99 -7.69 -23.19
N GLN A 389 13.77 -7.05 -22.04
CA GLN A 389 14.84 -6.67 -21.13
C GLN A 389 15.66 -7.91 -20.70
N ARG A 390 16.98 -7.83 -20.91
CA ARG A 390 17.94 -8.84 -20.47
C ARG A 390 18.94 -8.23 -19.50
N PHE A 391 19.43 -9.03 -18.56
CA PHE A 391 20.52 -8.66 -17.67
C PHE A 391 21.49 -9.82 -17.54
N LEU A 392 22.77 -9.57 -17.85
CA LEU A 392 23.80 -10.60 -18.01
C LEU A 392 23.32 -11.82 -18.83
N GLY A 393 22.70 -11.54 -19.98
CA GLY A 393 22.23 -12.56 -20.93
C GLY A 393 20.90 -13.24 -20.60
N GLN A 394 20.35 -13.08 -19.39
CA GLN A 394 19.08 -13.71 -18.98
C GLN A 394 17.89 -12.73 -19.06
N LYS A 395 16.71 -13.22 -19.48
CA LYS A 395 15.47 -12.41 -19.54
C LYS A 395 15.05 -11.99 -18.12
N ALA A 396 14.81 -10.71 -17.93
CA ALA A 396 14.29 -10.15 -16.68
C ALA A 396 12.77 -10.34 -16.61
N THR A 397 12.30 -11.24 -15.74
CA THR A 397 10.89 -11.65 -15.64
C THR A 397 10.10 -10.98 -14.52
N PHE A 398 10.74 -10.15 -13.71
CA PHE A 398 10.12 -9.45 -12.58
C PHE A 398 10.77 -8.08 -12.37
N GLY A 399 10.09 -7.18 -11.66
CA GLY A 399 10.54 -5.79 -11.46
C GLY A 399 10.06 -4.88 -12.58
N ASP A 400 8.83 -5.10 -13.01
CA ASP A 400 8.18 -4.46 -14.16
C ASP A 400 8.02 -2.96 -13.91
N ASP A 401 7.64 -2.63 -12.68
CA ASP A 401 7.51 -1.29 -12.11
C ASP A 401 8.81 -0.48 -12.16
N ARG A 402 9.89 -0.99 -11.55
CA ARG A 402 11.19 -0.29 -11.51
C ARG A 402 11.79 -0.14 -12.90
N ALA A 403 11.65 -1.15 -13.76
CA ALA A 403 12.18 -1.10 -15.12
C ALA A 403 11.50 0.00 -15.94
N MET A 404 10.15 0.04 -15.94
CA MET A 404 9.41 1.09 -16.64
C MET A 404 9.70 2.47 -16.04
N THR A 405 9.74 2.57 -14.71
CA THR A 405 10.10 3.81 -14.01
C THR A 405 11.46 4.32 -14.44
N ASN A 406 12.47 3.45 -14.55
CA ASN A 406 13.81 3.84 -15.00
C ASN A 406 13.84 4.39 -16.43
N PHE A 407 13.08 3.79 -17.36
CA PHE A 407 13.01 4.29 -18.73
C PHE A 407 12.41 5.70 -18.79
N ILE A 408 11.35 5.92 -18.02
CA ILE A 408 10.65 7.20 -17.95
C ILE A 408 11.50 8.23 -17.20
N LEU A 409 12.00 7.90 -16.01
CA LEU A 409 12.82 8.78 -15.18
C LEU A 409 14.08 9.24 -15.90
N LYS A 410 14.63 8.48 -16.86
CA LYS A 410 15.78 8.93 -17.66
C LYS A 410 15.48 10.22 -18.45
N THR A 411 14.24 10.44 -18.88
CA THR A 411 13.85 11.55 -19.78
C THR A 411 12.81 12.49 -19.18
N HIS A 412 12.00 12.02 -18.25
CA HIS A 412 10.88 12.73 -17.65
C HIS A 412 11.01 12.77 -16.12
N ARG A 413 10.06 13.47 -15.48
CA ARG A 413 9.88 13.47 -14.03
C ARG A 413 9.00 12.30 -13.59
N THR A 414 9.26 11.78 -12.40
CA THR A 414 8.42 10.76 -11.77
C THR A 414 8.16 11.14 -10.31
N THR A 415 6.90 11.12 -9.88
CA THR A 415 6.55 11.59 -8.54
C THR A 415 5.62 10.64 -7.78
N TYR A 416 5.37 10.97 -6.52
CA TYR A 416 4.48 10.26 -5.60
C TYR A 416 3.31 11.18 -5.26
N GLN A 417 2.12 10.62 -5.13
CA GLN A 417 0.92 11.34 -4.68
C GLN A 417 0.34 10.68 -3.42
N ASP A 418 0.55 11.28 -2.25
CA ASP A 418 0.13 10.70 -0.95
C ASP A 418 -1.39 10.55 -0.79
N THR A 419 -2.17 11.39 -1.49
CA THR A 419 -3.64 11.37 -1.44
C THR A 419 -4.27 10.35 -2.38
N ALA A 420 -3.52 9.80 -3.35
CA ALA A 420 -3.99 8.72 -4.21
C ALA A 420 -3.77 7.38 -3.50
N VAL A 421 -4.76 6.87 -2.78
CA VAL A 421 -4.60 5.73 -1.86
C VAL A 421 -5.10 4.43 -2.49
N CYS A 422 -4.33 3.36 -2.33
CA CYS A 422 -4.75 1.98 -2.58
C CYS A 422 -4.34 1.08 -1.41
N SER A 423 -5.02 -0.05 -1.24
CA SER A 423 -4.66 -1.07 -0.25
C SER A 423 -4.41 -2.41 -0.95
N THR A 424 -3.35 -3.13 -0.58
CA THR A 424 -3.00 -4.42 -1.20
C THR A 424 -2.94 -5.55 -0.18
N ILE A 425 -3.15 -6.79 -0.63
CA ILE A 425 -2.99 -7.99 0.19
C ILE A 425 -1.50 -8.34 0.30
N VAL A 426 -0.98 -8.44 1.53
CA VAL A 426 0.41 -8.85 1.76
C VAL A 426 0.50 -10.31 2.22
N PRO A 427 1.62 -11.00 1.97
CA PRO A 427 1.82 -12.38 2.41
C PRO A 427 1.62 -12.53 3.93
N ASN A 428 0.82 -13.51 4.33
CA ASN A 428 0.57 -13.83 5.75
C ASN A 428 1.50 -14.95 6.27
N THR A 429 2.31 -15.57 5.43
CA THR A 429 3.30 -16.60 5.84
C THR A 429 4.74 -16.14 5.58
N HIS A 430 5.66 -16.53 6.47
CA HIS A 430 7.08 -16.17 6.34
C HIS A 430 7.71 -16.71 5.05
N ARG A 431 7.34 -17.93 4.62
CA ARG A 431 7.89 -18.53 3.40
C ARG A 431 7.52 -17.71 2.16
N GLN A 432 6.26 -17.31 2.02
CA GLN A 432 5.80 -16.46 0.91
C GLN A 432 6.44 -15.08 0.99
N PHE A 433 6.49 -14.49 2.19
CA PHE A 433 7.12 -13.20 2.43
C PHE A 433 8.60 -13.18 2.01
N LEU A 434 9.40 -14.13 2.47
CA LEU A 434 10.84 -14.18 2.14
C LEU A 434 11.09 -14.39 0.64
N LYS A 435 10.25 -15.16 -0.04
CA LYS A 435 10.31 -15.32 -1.51
C LYS A 435 9.99 -14.01 -2.22
N GLN A 436 8.96 -13.28 -1.77
CA GLN A 436 8.62 -11.96 -2.29
C GLN A 436 9.77 -10.96 -2.07
N GLN A 437 10.36 -10.94 -0.86
CA GLN A 437 11.50 -10.07 -0.54
C GLN A 437 12.73 -10.36 -1.38
N MET A 438 13.06 -11.64 -1.62
CA MET A 438 14.16 -12.02 -2.49
C MET A 438 13.94 -11.50 -3.93
N ARG A 439 12.73 -11.63 -4.46
CA ARG A 439 12.36 -11.14 -5.79
C ARG A 439 12.50 -9.61 -5.89
N TRP A 440 12.05 -8.88 -4.87
CA TRP A 440 12.23 -7.43 -4.79
C TRP A 440 13.70 -7.01 -4.68
N LYS A 441 14.50 -7.69 -3.86
CA LYS A 441 15.95 -7.39 -3.72
C LYS A 441 16.71 -7.60 -5.02
N ARG A 442 16.43 -8.68 -5.75
CA ARG A 442 17.05 -8.95 -7.08
C ARG A 442 16.65 -7.89 -8.10
N SER A 443 15.36 -7.52 -8.16
CA SER A 443 14.88 -6.44 -9.02
C SER A 443 15.54 -5.11 -8.66
N TRP A 444 15.57 -4.76 -7.37
CA TRP A 444 16.19 -3.54 -6.89
C TRP A 444 17.67 -3.48 -7.23
N LEU A 445 18.44 -4.56 -7.03
CA LEU A 445 19.87 -4.59 -7.36
C LEU A 445 20.11 -4.31 -8.85
N ARG A 446 19.35 -5.00 -9.71
CA ARG A 446 19.45 -4.87 -11.17
C ARG A 446 19.07 -3.47 -11.65
N GLU A 447 17.89 -3.00 -11.24
CA GLU A 447 17.33 -1.73 -11.71
C GLU A 447 18.07 -0.53 -11.11
N SER A 448 18.54 -0.61 -9.87
CA SER A 448 19.38 0.45 -9.28
C SER A 448 20.75 0.51 -9.95
N SER A 449 21.34 -0.63 -10.33
CA SER A 449 22.59 -0.65 -11.11
C SER A 449 22.42 0.02 -12.48
N TYR A 450 21.27 -0.19 -13.13
CA TYR A 450 20.94 0.52 -14.36
C TYR A 450 20.73 2.02 -14.12
N ALA A 451 20.01 2.40 -13.05
CA ALA A 451 19.78 3.79 -12.70
C ALA A 451 21.07 4.57 -12.39
N CYS A 452 22.08 3.93 -11.81
CA CYS A 452 23.41 4.52 -11.60
C CYS A 452 24.01 5.13 -12.88
N THR A 453 23.65 4.63 -14.07
CA THR A 453 24.18 5.11 -15.36
C THR A 453 23.67 6.49 -15.76
N PHE A 454 22.54 6.96 -15.21
CA PHE A 454 21.92 8.22 -15.62
C PHE A 454 21.48 9.12 -14.47
N ILE A 455 21.35 8.60 -13.24
CA ILE A 455 20.80 9.37 -12.10
C ILE A 455 21.66 10.60 -11.75
N TRP A 456 22.96 10.59 -12.04
CA TRP A 456 23.86 11.74 -11.89
C TRP A 456 23.47 12.97 -12.72
N ARG A 457 22.58 12.80 -13.73
CA ARG A 457 22.01 13.89 -14.52
C ARG A 457 20.76 14.52 -13.88
N LYS A 458 20.29 13.97 -12.75
CA LYS A 458 19.20 14.55 -11.95
C LYS A 458 19.78 15.57 -10.97
N GLU A 459 18.91 16.11 -10.12
CA GLU A 459 19.32 17.05 -9.08
C GLU A 459 20.47 16.45 -8.23
N PRO A 460 21.56 17.19 -7.96
CA PRO A 460 22.75 16.65 -7.31
C PRO A 460 22.51 16.00 -5.95
N LEU A 461 21.68 16.58 -5.08
CA LEU A 461 21.35 15.98 -3.78
C LEU A 461 20.57 14.67 -3.98
N MET A 462 19.61 14.64 -4.89
CA MET A 462 18.89 13.41 -5.24
C MET A 462 19.84 12.33 -5.74
N ALA A 463 20.78 12.66 -6.63
CA ALA A 463 21.78 11.71 -7.12
C ALA A 463 22.65 11.17 -5.97
N LEU A 464 23.18 12.06 -5.11
CA LEU A 464 23.95 11.69 -3.92
C LEU A 464 23.17 10.73 -3.03
N PHE A 465 21.91 11.05 -2.75
CA PHE A 465 21.06 10.23 -1.90
C PHE A 465 20.68 8.90 -2.55
N PHE A 466 20.49 8.86 -3.85
CA PHE A 466 20.30 7.61 -4.57
C PHE A 466 21.53 6.70 -4.43
N TYR A 467 22.73 7.23 -4.67
CA TYR A 467 23.97 6.45 -4.51
C TYR A 467 24.18 5.99 -3.07
N ALA A 468 23.93 6.86 -2.08
CA ALA A 468 23.97 6.47 -0.67
C ALA A 468 22.95 5.36 -0.36
N GLY A 469 21.70 5.51 -0.81
CA GLY A 469 20.63 4.52 -0.63
C GLY A 469 20.90 3.20 -1.36
N PHE A 470 21.73 3.21 -2.41
CA PHE A 470 22.19 2.00 -3.08
C PHE A 470 23.38 1.35 -2.37
N LEU A 471 24.39 2.12 -1.97
CA LEU A 471 25.63 1.62 -1.37
C LEU A 471 25.45 1.16 0.08
N ILE A 472 24.67 1.87 0.90
CA ILE A 472 24.48 1.55 2.33
C ILE A 472 23.94 0.11 2.51
N PRO A 473 22.84 -0.32 1.88
CA PRO A 473 22.33 -1.68 2.03
C PRO A 473 23.26 -2.76 1.48
N LEU A 474 24.17 -2.41 0.54
CA LEU A 474 25.17 -3.34 0.02
C LEU A 474 26.31 -3.55 1.03
N LEU A 475 26.72 -2.51 1.75
CA LEU A 475 27.79 -2.61 2.75
C LEU A 475 27.28 -3.15 4.10
N ALA A 476 25.97 -3.04 4.37
CA ALA A 476 25.37 -3.42 5.64
C ALA A 476 25.72 -4.85 6.13
N PRO A 477 25.66 -5.93 5.31
CA PRO A 477 26.04 -7.26 5.78
C PRO A 477 27.49 -7.35 6.28
N VAL A 478 28.42 -6.63 5.64
CA VAL A 478 29.83 -6.60 6.02
C VAL A 478 30.01 -5.85 7.35
N VAL A 479 29.32 -4.72 7.50
CA VAL A 479 29.35 -3.91 8.74
C VAL A 479 28.77 -4.70 9.93
N VAL A 480 27.70 -5.47 9.71
CA VAL A 480 27.10 -6.31 10.74
C VAL A 480 28.03 -7.44 11.16
N VAL A 481 28.65 -8.15 10.22
CA VAL A 481 29.65 -9.20 10.52
C VAL A 481 30.82 -8.61 11.29
N TYR A 482 31.33 -7.44 10.87
CA TYR A 482 32.42 -6.78 11.58
C TYR A 482 32.04 -6.47 13.03
N ASN A 483 30.89 -5.82 13.27
CA ASN A 483 30.53 -5.38 14.61
C ASN A 483 30.08 -6.53 15.52
N LEU A 484 29.28 -7.48 15.01
CA LEU A 484 28.69 -8.53 15.84
C LEU A 484 29.55 -9.80 15.96
N ILE A 485 30.54 -9.99 15.09
CA ILE A 485 31.39 -11.19 15.09
C ILE A 485 32.85 -10.82 15.31
N TYR A 486 33.42 -9.98 14.44
CA TYR A 486 34.86 -9.66 14.51
C TYR A 486 35.22 -8.91 15.80
N VAL A 487 34.48 -7.86 16.16
CA VAL A 487 34.79 -7.06 17.36
C VAL A 487 34.73 -7.88 18.66
N PRO A 488 33.68 -8.67 18.95
CA PRO A 488 33.65 -9.52 20.13
C PRO A 488 34.79 -10.55 20.18
N ILE A 489 35.11 -11.20 19.07
CA ILE A 489 36.09 -12.29 19.03
C ILE A 489 37.52 -11.75 19.19
N PHE A 490 37.87 -10.68 18.48
CA PHE A 490 39.25 -10.20 18.41
C PHE A 490 39.57 -9.09 19.42
N HIS A 491 38.57 -8.31 19.84
CA HIS A 491 38.77 -7.23 20.81
C HIS A 491 38.16 -7.54 22.19
N GLY A 492 37.45 -8.66 22.36
CA GLY A 492 36.87 -9.05 23.65
C GLY A 492 35.83 -8.08 24.21
N THR A 493 35.29 -7.20 23.37
CA THR A 493 34.36 -6.14 23.77
C THR A 493 33.00 -6.31 23.11
N VAL A 494 31.94 -5.99 23.85
CA VAL A 494 30.58 -5.97 23.30
C VAL A 494 30.42 -4.71 22.44
N PRO A 495 29.86 -4.81 21.21
CA PRO A 495 29.71 -3.68 20.30
C PRO A 495 28.51 -2.79 20.71
N VAL A 496 28.57 -2.20 21.91
CA VAL A 496 27.48 -1.43 22.52
C VAL A 496 27.04 -0.27 21.62
N THR A 497 27.98 0.46 21.02
CA THR A 497 27.69 1.59 20.14
C THR A 497 26.87 1.17 18.90
N PHE A 498 27.19 0.01 18.31
CA PHE A 498 26.43 -0.56 17.20
C PHE A 498 25.02 -0.96 17.62
N LEU A 499 24.88 -1.65 18.77
CA LEU A 499 23.57 -2.07 19.30
C LEU A 499 22.67 -0.89 19.67
N VAL A 500 23.23 0.15 20.30
CA VAL A 500 22.52 1.40 20.59
C VAL A 500 22.10 2.09 19.29
N GLY A 501 22.96 2.11 18.27
CA GLY A 501 22.62 2.65 16.95
C GLY A 501 21.44 1.93 16.30
N LEU A 502 21.45 0.59 16.32
CA LEU A 502 20.34 -0.22 15.82
C LEU A 502 19.04 0.04 16.60
N PHE A 503 19.13 0.16 17.93
CA PHE A 503 17.99 0.48 18.79
C PHE A 503 17.42 1.87 18.49
N VAL A 504 18.26 2.89 18.35
CA VAL A 504 17.87 4.27 18.02
C VAL A 504 17.18 4.31 16.67
N MET A 505 17.70 3.57 15.68
CA MET A 505 17.08 3.45 14.36
C MET A 505 15.70 2.78 14.42
N ALA A 506 15.59 1.69 15.18
CA ALA A 506 14.33 1.01 15.40
C ALA A 506 13.30 1.92 16.08
N MET A 507 13.73 2.69 17.08
CA MET A 507 12.88 3.66 17.76
C MET A 507 12.48 4.82 16.88
N LEU A 508 13.38 5.35 16.03
CA LEU A 508 13.05 6.41 15.08
C LEU A 508 11.92 6.00 14.12
N MET A 509 12.02 4.79 13.52
CA MET A 509 10.97 4.24 12.66
C MET A 509 9.63 4.09 13.40
N SER A 510 9.71 3.54 14.62
CA SER A 510 8.55 3.28 15.49
C SER A 510 7.86 4.58 15.92
N MET A 511 8.62 5.61 16.28
CA MET A 511 8.11 6.93 16.70
C MET A 511 7.56 7.74 15.54
N ALA A 512 8.20 7.69 14.35
CA ALA A 512 7.66 8.31 13.16
C ALA A 512 6.28 7.71 12.80
N GLN A 513 6.14 6.38 12.87
CA GLN A 513 4.85 5.71 12.68
C GLN A 513 3.81 6.19 13.69
N LEU A 514 4.19 6.29 14.96
CA LEU A 514 3.31 6.77 16.02
C LEU A 514 2.87 8.22 15.79
N PHE A 515 3.80 9.10 15.42
CA PHE A 515 3.55 10.52 15.19
C PHE A 515 2.60 10.75 14.02
N PHE A 516 2.85 10.10 12.88
CA PHE A 516 2.09 10.35 11.65
C PHE A 516 0.80 9.52 11.55
N ARG A 517 0.81 8.22 11.89
CA ARG A 517 -0.35 7.33 11.71
C ARG A 517 -1.21 7.18 12.96
N ARG A 518 -0.65 7.37 14.15
CA ARG A 518 -1.35 7.24 15.45
C ARG A 518 -2.04 5.88 15.64
N SER A 519 -1.50 4.86 14.99
CA SER A 519 -1.97 3.47 15.04
C SER A 519 -1.29 2.68 16.15
N SER A 520 -1.95 1.67 16.69
CA SER A 520 -1.38 0.74 17.67
C SER A 520 -0.28 -0.17 17.10
N THR A 521 -0.13 -0.19 15.77
CA THR A 521 0.88 -1.00 15.08
C THR A 521 2.30 -0.45 15.22
N TRP A 522 2.50 0.74 15.79
CA TRP A 522 3.80 1.39 15.92
C TRP A 522 4.89 0.49 16.50
N VAL A 523 4.58 -0.32 17.53
CA VAL A 523 5.52 -1.27 18.17
C VAL A 523 6.12 -2.24 17.16
N TYR A 524 5.37 -2.62 16.11
CA TYR A 524 5.87 -3.52 15.09
C TYR A 524 6.93 -2.89 14.17
N GLY A 525 7.09 -1.57 14.19
CA GLY A 525 8.22 -0.89 13.54
C GLY A 525 9.55 -1.22 14.24
N PHE A 526 9.54 -1.27 15.57
CA PHE A 526 10.68 -1.71 16.36
C PHE A 526 11.02 -3.17 16.06
N VAL A 527 10.02 -4.06 16.14
CA VAL A 527 10.18 -5.50 15.85
C VAL A 527 10.68 -5.72 14.42
N PHE A 528 10.18 -4.96 13.45
CA PHE A 528 10.58 -5.07 12.05
C PHE A 528 12.07 -4.76 11.83
N CYS A 529 12.65 -3.81 12.56
CA CYS A 529 14.07 -3.49 12.42
C CYS A 529 14.98 -4.65 12.85
N PHE A 530 14.66 -5.30 13.98
CA PHE A 530 15.38 -6.50 14.41
C PHE A 530 15.16 -7.67 13.45
N TYR A 531 13.93 -7.85 12.96
CA TYR A 531 13.63 -8.86 11.93
C TYR A 531 14.41 -8.59 10.64
N TYR A 532 14.55 -7.32 10.25
CA TYR A 532 15.31 -6.93 9.08
C TYR A 532 16.78 -7.33 9.25
N GLU A 533 17.39 -6.98 10.38
CA GLU A 533 18.81 -7.27 10.65
C GLU A 533 19.09 -8.76 10.77
N ALA A 534 18.22 -9.50 11.47
CA ALA A 534 18.40 -10.92 11.71
C ALA A 534 18.06 -11.82 10.51
N VAL A 535 17.14 -11.39 9.63
CA VAL A 535 16.61 -12.25 8.56
C VAL A 535 16.74 -11.63 7.18
N LEU A 536 16.21 -10.43 6.98
CA LEU A 536 16.15 -9.86 5.64
C LEU A 536 17.52 -9.43 5.13
N LEU A 537 18.39 -8.90 5.97
CA LEU A 537 19.72 -8.44 5.60
C LEU A 537 20.52 -9.53 4.88
N TRP A 538 20.47 -10.76 5.40
CA TRP A 538 21.18 -11.93 4.85
C TRP A 538 20.65 -12.43 3.51
N GLN A 539 19.48 -11.94 3.08
CA GLN A 539 19.03 -12.15 1.70
C GLN A 539 19.82 -11.28 0.70
N MET A 540 20.52 -10.21 1.12
CA MET A 540 21.31 -9.37 0.21
C MET A 540 22.51 -10.12 -0.40
N PRO A 541 23.40 -10.78 0.38
CA PRO A 541 24.48 -11.56 -0.21
C PRO A 541 23.97 -12.65 -1.16
N ILE A 542 22.87 -13.32 -0.80
CA ILE A 542 22.21 -14.31 -1.67
C ILE A 542 21.71 -13.64 -2.96
N ALA A 543 21.13 -12.44 -2.88
CA ALA A 543 20.70 -11.71 -4.06
C ALA A 543 21.88 -11.31 -4.96
N TRP A 544 23.05 -10.95 -4.42
CA TRP A 544 24.24 -10.63 -5.21
C TRP A 544 24.76 -11.78 -6.07
N VAL A 545 24.54 -13.02 -5.64
CA VAL A 545 24.97 -14.20 -6.42
C VAL A 545 23.83 -14.83 -7.20
N THR A 546 22.58 -14.48 -6.91
CA THR A 546 21.39 -15.05 -7.57
C THR A 546 20.55 -14.06 -8.37
N PHE A 547 21.02 -12.83 -8.59
CA PHE A 547 20.27 -11.81 -9.33
C PHE A 547 19.93 -12.21 -10.77
N SER A 548 20.68 -13.14 -11.35
CA SER A 548 20.41 -13.71 -12.67
C SER A 548 19.19 -14.63 -12.70
N LYS A 549 18.76 -15.21 -11.57
CA LYS A 549 17.63 -16.16 -11.54
C LYS A 549 16.30 -15.46 -11.88
N SER A 550 15.60 -15.97 -12.88
CA SER A 550 14.31 -15.48 -13.39
C SER A 550 13.05 -16.18 -12.82
N THR A 551 13.19 -17.13 -11.90
CA THR A 551 12.04 -17.87 -11.33
C THR A 551 11.16 -16.99 -10.44
N TRP A 552 9.84 -17.04 -10.61
CA TRP A 552 8.88 -16.20 -9.88
C TRP A 552 8.81 -16.53 -8.37
N GLY A 553 8.95 -17.81 -8.03
CA GLY A 553 9.17 -18.32 -6.68
C GLY A 553 7.95 -18.32 -5.75
N THR A 554 7.05 -17.33 -5.83
CA THR A 554 5.82 -17.23 -5.01
C THR A 554 4.62 -17.94 -5.62
N ARG A 555 4.50 -17.94 -6.94
CA ARG A 555 3.60 -18.78 -7.74
C ARG A 555 4.43 -19.52 -8.77
N MET A 556 4.06 -20.74 -9.13
CA MET A 556 4.73 -21.43 -10.24
C MET A 556 4.10 -20.92 -11.54
N THR A 557 4.87 -20.19 -12.34
CA THR A 557 4.48 -19.94 -13.74
C THR A 557 4.50 -21.28 -14.50
N PRO A 558 3.79 -21.42 -15.64
CA PRO A 558 3.92 -22.61 -16.48
C PRO A 558 5.38 -22.90 -16.87
N HIS A 559 6.20 -21.87 -17.03
CA HIS A 559 7.64 -22.00 -17.23
C HIS A 559 8.38 -22.55 -15.99
N ASP A 560 8.02 -22.11 -14.78
CA ASP A 560 8.52 -22.69 -13.52
C ASP A 560 8.06 -24.15 -13.34
N VAL A 561 6.83 -24.50 -13.76
CA VAL A 561 6.33 -25.87 -13.78
C VAL A 561 7.14 -26.71 -14.76
N LYS A 562 7.36 -26.25 -16.00
CA LYS A 562 8.23 -26.92 -16.99
C LYS A 562 9.66 -27.08 -16.49
N ALA A 563 10.22 -26.06 -15.82
CA ALA A 563 11.55 -26.12 -15.22
C ALA A 563 11.60 -27.10 -14.03
N ALA A 564 10.57 -27.14 -13.18
CA ALA A 564 10.44 -28.08 -12.09
C ALA A 564 10.26 -29.52 -12.59
N GLN A 565 9.48 -29.73 -13.65
CA GLN A 565 9.33 -31.00 -14.35
C GLN A 565 10.66 -31.45 -14.97
N LYS A 566 11.41 -30.55 -15.62
CA LYS A 566 12.75 -30.85 -16.15
C LYS A 566 13.74 -31.21 -15.04
N LYS A 567 13.66 -30.54 -13.89
CA LYS A 567 14.47 -30.87 -12.69
C LYS A 567 14.07 -32.21 -12.07
N ARG A 568 12.77 -32.53 -12.02
CA ARG A 568 12.24 -33.83 -11.59
C ARG A 568 12.69 -34.94 -12.54
N LYS A 569 12.55 -34.76 -13.85
CA LYS A 569 13.05 -35.70 -14.87
C LYS A 569 14.57 -35.92 -14.74
N ARG A 570 15.36 -34.86 -14.55
CA ARG A 570 16.81 -35.00 -14.28
C ARG A 570 17.10 -35.77 -13.00
N LYS A 571 16.37 -35.51 -11.91
CA LYS A 571 16.52 -36.27 -10.66
C LYS A 571 16.12 -37.74 -10.82
N ALA A 572 15.02 -38.04 -11.50
CA ALA A 572 14.59 -39.41 -11.80
C ALA A 572 15.66 -40.17 -12.60
N VAL A 573 16.27 -39.52 -13.60
CA VAL A 573 17.38 -40.07 -14.39
C VAL A 573 18.66 -40.25 -13.55
N THR A 574 18.92 -39.38 -12.56
CA THR A 574 20.12 -39.47 -11.70
C THR A 574 19.96 -40.51 -10.58
N TYR A 575 18.73 -40.80 -10.14
CA TYR A 575 18.45 -41.72 -9.03
C TYR A 575 17.88 -43.07 -9.47
N GLY A 576 17.74 -43.32 -10.78
CA GLY A 576 17.26 -44.62 -11.29
C GLY A 576 15.83 -44.97 -10.86
N GLU A 577 15.00 -43.98 -10.57
CA GLU A 577 13.57 -44.21 -10.33
C GLU A 577 12.85 -44.20 -11.68
N ASN A 578 12.50 -45.40 -12.16
CA ASN A 578 11.56 -45.58 -13.26
C ASN A 578 10.21 -44.98 -12.84
N LEU A 579 9.83 -43.87 -13.47
CA LEU A 579 8.46 -43.36 -13.44
C LEU A 579 7.68 -44.09 -14.54
N GLU A 580 7.19 -45.29 -14.22
CA GLU A 580 6.06 -45.91 -14.92
C GLU A 580 4.83 -45.86 -14.00
N ASN A 581 3.75 -45.33 -14.58
CA ASN A 581 2.39 -45.07 -14.09
C ASN A 581 2.14 -43.80 -13.28
#